data_AF-A0A7L1UP58-F1
#
_entry.id   AF-A0A7L1UP58-F1
#
_cell.length_a   1.000
_cell.length_b   1.000
_cell.length_c   1.000
_cell.angle_alpha   90.00
_cell.angle_beta   90.00
_cell.angle_gamma   90.00
#
_symmetry.space_group_name_H-M   'P 1'
#
loop_
_entity.id
_entity.type
_entity.pdbx_description
1 polymer ?
#
loop_
_entity_poly.entity_id
_entity_poly.type
_entity_poly.pdbx_seq_one_letter_code
_entity_poly.pdbx_strand_id
1 'polypeptide(L)'
;SWSIFEDRILYQLLVFLQPPSRHSFRLELFCGTHLPERCSNIRVVLECTCLRTMGNIPCFVHPSKNNETAQHSPLLQTLCTGSYLDVEEIACWVQNLVQTAWEHLPQWHDWQLTVLPSSNSCRMLLSGPSDMQLCAGLLFAVEQGSP
;
A
#
# COMPACT_ATOMS: atom_id res chain seq x y z
N SER A 1 -15.77 -8.16 3.21
CA SER A 1 -16.76 -8.66 4.19
C SER A 1 -17.61 -7.50 4.68
N TRP A 2 -18.72 -7.75 5.38
CA TRP A 2 -19.49 -6.71 6.06
C TRP A 2 -19.95 -7.15 7.45
N SER A 3 -20.14 -6.20 8.36
CA SER A 3 -20.63 -6.42 9.74
C SER A 3 -21.43 -5.20 10.24
N ILE A 4 -22.18 -5.37 11.33
CA ILE A 4 -22.84 -4.24 12.01
C ILE A 4 -21.96 -3.79 13.18
N PHE A 5 -21.68 -2.48 13.28
CA PHE A 5 -20.91 -1.87 14.36
C PHE A 5 -21.61 -0.59 14.81
N GLU A 6 -22.05 -0.52 16.07
CA GLU A 6 -22.74 0.65 16.66
C GLU A 6 -23.88 1.19 15.76
N ASP A 7 -24.77 0.29 15.33
CA ASP A 7 -25.90 0.56 14.40
C ASP A 7 -25.53 1.03 12.99
N ARG A 8 -24.27 0.87 12.59
CA ARG A 8 -23.78 1.17 11.24
C ARG A 8 -23.36 -0.09 10.50
N ILE A 9 -23.53 -0.08 9.18
CA ILE A 9 -23.00 -1.15 8.32
C ILE A 9 -21.53 -0.84 8.03
N LEU A 10 -20.64 -1.73 8.44
CA LEU A 10 -19.21 -1.69 8.15
C LEU A 10 -18.90 -2.59 6.96
N TYR A 11 -18.40 -2.00 5.89
CA TYR A 11 -17.81 -2.71 4.75
C TYR A 11 -16.30 -2.78 4.90
N GLN A 12 -15.73 -3.96 4.69
CA GLN A 12 -14.28 -4.16 4.65
C GLN A 12 -13.88 -4.61 3.25
N LEU A 13 -13.02 -3.82 2.61
CA LEU A 13 -12.52 -4.05 1.27
C LEU A 13 -11.00 -4.25 1.34
N LEU A 14 -10.52 -5.30 0.69
CA LEU A 14 -9.09 -5.51 0.49
C LEU A 14 -8.64 -4.72 -0.74
N VAL A 15 -7.61 -3.90 -0.56
CA VAL A 15 -6.93 -3.19 -1.63
C VAL A 15 -5.59 -3.86 -1.84
N PHE A 16 -5.45 -4.53 -2.97
CA PHE A 16 -4.21 -5.17 -3.37
C PHE A 16 -3.27 -4.12 -3.97
N LEU A 17 -2.20 -3.81 -3.25
CA LEU A 17 -1.12 -2.99 -3.77
C LEU A 17 -0.36 -3.80 -4.82
N GLN A 18 0.03 -3.14 -5.90
CA GLN A 18 0.85 -3.71 -6.95
C GLN A 18 2.23 -3.07 -6.90
N PRO A 19 3.30 -3.85 -7.07
CA PRO A 19 4.63 -3.27 -7.12
C PRO A 19 4.79 -2.40 -8.37
N PRO A 20 5.66 -1.37 -8.32
CA PRO A 20 6.02 -0.62 -9.52
C PRO A 20 6.57 -1.55 -10.59
N SER A 21 6.53 -1.12 -11.86
CA SER A 21 7.11 -1.89 -12.97
C SER A 21 8.53 -2.38 -12.65
N ARG A 22 8.78 -3.65 -12.93
CA ARG A 22 10.05 -4.36 -12.66
C ARG A 22 10.39 -4.54 -11.18
N HIS A 23 9.45 -4.34 -10.27
CA HIS A 23 9.64 -4.63 -8.85
C HIS A 23 8.74 -5.77 -8.41
N SER A 24 9.14 -6.43 -7.33
CA SER A 24 8.34 -7.42 -6.63
C SER A 24 8.33 -7.13 -5.13
N PHE A 25 7.24 -7.56 -4.48
CA PHE A 25 7.16 -7.55 -3.03
C PHE A 25 7.73 -8.85 -2.48
N ARG A 26 8.66 -8.72 -1.53
CA ARG A 26 9.28 -9.83 -0.83
C ARG A 26 8.99 -9.72 0.65
N LEU A 27 8.41 -10.78 1.20
CA LEU A 27 8.22 -10.90 2.64
C LEU A 27 9.57 -11.18 3.31
N GLU A 28 9.94 -10.35 4.27
CA GLU A 28 11.10 -10.56 5.12
C GLU A 28 10.65 -10.68 6.58
N LEU A 29 10.97 -11.83 7.18
CA LEU A 29 10.69 -12.10 8.59
C LEU A 29 11.61 -11.25 9.46
N PHE A 30 11.04 -10.53 10.42
CA PHE A 30 11.83 -9.79 11.38
C PHE A 30 12.54 -10.78 12.34
N CYS A 31 13.87 -10.83 12.29
CA CYS A 31 14.67 -11.71 13.15
C CYS A 31 14.99 -11.05 14.51
N GLY A 32 13.96 -10.54 15.20
CA GLY A 32 14.07 -9.99 16.55
C GLY A 32 13.49 -10.93 17.59
N THR A 33 14.13 -11.05 18.76
CA THR A 33 13.78 -12.03 19.80
C THR A 33 12.46 -11.75 20.55
N HIS A 34 11.84 -10.58 20.36
CA HIS A 34 10.58 -10.23 21.02
C HIS A 34 9.75 -9.29 20.14
N LEU A 35 8.76 -9.78 19.39
CA LEU A 35 7.63 -8.99 18.86
C LEU A 35 6.48 -9.90 18.37
N PRO A 36 5.24 -9.35 18.23
CA PRO A 36 4.02 -10.11 17.92
C PRO A 36 4.06 -10.83 16.57
N GLU A 37 3.20 -11.84 16.41
CA GLU A 37 3.05 -12.74 15.24
C GLU A 37 2.84 -12.07 13.86
N ARG A 38 2.83 -10.73 13.77
CA ARG A 38 2.56 -9.96 12.54
C ARG A 38 3.69 -9.02 12.11
N CYS A 39 4.89 -9.14 12.67
CA CYS A 39 6.05 -8.33 12.27
C CYS A 39 6.78 -8.89 11.04
N SER A 40 6.09 -8.93 9.90
CA SER A 40 6.75 -9.16 8.62
C SER A 40 6.93 -7.83 7.90
N ASN A 41 8.15 -7.54 7.47
CA ASN A 41 8.44 -6.37 6.66
C ASN A 41 8.32 -6.75 5.19
N ILE A 42 7.64 -5.93 4.39
CA ILE A 42 7.53 -6.16 2.96
C ILE A 42 8.58 -5.29 2.27
N ARG A 43 9.61 -5.95 1.75
CA ARG A 43 10.65 -5.29 0.97
C ARG A 43 10.23 -5.17 -0.49
N VAL A 44 10.41 -3.99 -1.07
CA VAL A 44 10.24 -3.75 -2.50
C VAL A 44 11.58 -4.00 -3.18
N VAL A 45 11.63 -5.01 -4.05
CA VAL A 45 12.87 -5.49 -4.67
C VAL A 45 12.82 -5.25 -6.18
N LEU A 46 13.90 -4.73 -6.74
CA LEU A 46 14.07 -4.62 -8.18
C LEU A 46 14.38 -5.99 -8.81
N GLU A 47 13.65 -6.37 -9.84
CA GLU A 47 13.87 -7.59 -10.60
C GLU A 47 14.99 -7.44 -11.64
N CYS A 48 15.88 -8.44 -11.71
CA CYS A 48 16.90 -8.58 -12.76
C CYS A 48 16.32 -9.42 -13.89
N THR A 49 16.36 -8.91 -15.12
CA THR A 49 16.04 -9.69 -16.33
C THR A 49 17.27 -10.39 -16.92
N CYS A 50 18.31 -10.53 -16.12
CA CYS A 50 19.64 -10.91 -16.55
C CYS A 50 19.72 -12.43 -16.70
N LEU A 51 20.16 -12.95 -17.85
CA LEU A 51 20.49 -14.36 -17.94
C LEU A 51 21.67 -14.66 -17.00
N ARG A 52 21.53 -15.65 -16.12
CA ARG A 52 22.56 -16.08 -15.15
C ARG A 52 23.93 -16.37 -15.79
N THR A 53 23.99 -16.50 -17.12
CA THR A 53 25.18 -16.88 -17.90
C THR A 53 25.96 -15.70 -18.53
N MET A 54 25.47 -14.46 -18.49
CA MET A 54 26.16 -13.30 -19.06
C MET A 54 26.76 -12.40 -17.98
N GLY A 55 27.80 -12.89 -17.31
CA GLY A 55 28.42 -12.30 -16.12
C GLY A 55 29.11 -10.94 -16.28
N ASN A 56 28.87 -10.16 -17.36
CA ASN A 56 29.57 -8.89 -17.59
C ASN A 56 28.71 -7.76 -18.19
N ILE A 57 27.38 -7.93 -18.33
CA ILE A 57 26.52 -6.81 -18.75
C ILE A 57 26.02 -6.10 -17.49
N PRO A 58 26.43 -4.84 -17.24
CA PRO A 58 25.93 -4.08 -16.09
C PRO A 58 24.42 -3.93 -16.22
N CYS A 59 23.70 -4.28 -15.17
CA CYS A 59 22.26 -4.11 -15.09
C CYS A 59 21.91 -3.25 -13.89
N PHE A 60 20.68 -2.73 -13.86
CA PHE A 60 20.21 -1.89 -12.75
C PHE A 60 20.25 -2.58 -11.37
N VAL A 61 20.26 -3.91 -11.34
CA VAL A 61 20.37 -4.72 -10.09
C VAL A 61 21.83 -4.99 -9.73
N HIS A 62 22.70 -5.18 -10.73
CA HIS A 62 24.13 -5.46 -10.59
C HIS A 62 24.92 -4.34 -11.27
N PRO A 63 24.97 -3.14 -10.68
CA PRO A 63 25.82 -2.09 -11.18
C PRO A 63 27.28 -2.58 -11.16
N SER A 64 28.04 -2.30 -12.22
CA SER A 64 29.49 -2.40 -12.13
C SER A 64 29.97 -1.42 -11.04
N LYS A 65 31.13 -1.69 -10.43
CA LYS A 65 31.70 -1.02 -9.22
C LYS A 65 31.67 0.53 -9.20
N ASN A 66 31.29 1.21 -10.28
CA ASN A 66 31.29 2.67 -10.42
C ASN A 66 29.90 3.31 -10.68
N ASN A 67 28.80 2.56 -10.66
CA ASN A 67 27.46 3.10 -10.98
C ASN A 67 26.49 3.02 -9.78
N GLU A 68 26.56 3.97 -8.86
CA GLU A 68 25.61 4.12 -7.74
C GLU A 68 24.26 4.73 -8.15
N THR A 69 23.74 4.44 -9.35
CA THR A 69 22.41 4.93 -9.75
C THR A 69 21.32 3.94 -9.35
N ALA A 70 21.17 3.77 -8.04
CA ALA A 70 20.08 2.99 -7.46
C ALA A 70 18.76 3.81 -7.50
N GLN A 71 18.00 3.62 -8.57
CA GLN A 71 16.54 3.50 -8.57
C GLN A 71 15.71 4.55 -7.80
N HIS A 72 15.43 5.66 -8.47
CA HIS A 72 14.45 6.65 -8.03
C HIS A 72 13.07 6.35 -8.63
N SER A 73 12.34 5.39 -8.06
CA SER A 73 10.91 5.29 -8.33
C SER A 73 10.16 6.28 -7.44
N PRO A 74 9.32 7.20 -7.97
CA PRO A 74 8.51 8.11 -7.15
C PRO A 74 7.68 7.36 -6.10
N LEU A 75 7.20 6.15 -6.43
CA LEU A 75 6.45 5.28 -5.51
C LEU A 75 7.25 4.87 -4.27
N LEU A 76 8.57 4.63 -4.41
CA LEU A 76 9.43 4.31 -3.27
C LEU A 76 9.64 5.52 -2.36
N GLN A 77 9.50 6.74 -2.88
CA GLN A 77 9.63 7.95 -2.07
C GLN A 77 8.33 8.30 -1.32
N THR A 78 7.19 7.81 -1.80
CA THR A 78 5.88 8.15 -1.22
C THR A 78 5.32 7.07 -0.30
N LEU A 79 5.55 5.78 -0.58
CA LEU A 79 4.91 4.67 0.14
C LEU A 79 5.89 3.79 0.93
N CYS A 80 7.18 4.13 0.92
CA CYS A 80 8.23 3.32 1.54
C CYS A 80 9.10 4.15 2.48
N THR A 81 9.53 3.52 3.57
CA THR A 81 10.68 3.98 4.35
C THR A 81 11.91 3.18 3.89
N GLY A 82 12.76 3.83 3.08
CA GLY A 82 13.84 3.14 2.38
C GLY A 82 13.33 2.16 1.32
N SER A 83 13.64 0.87 1.46
CA SER A 83 13.19 -0.19 0.53
C SER A 83 12.00 -1.00 1.04
N TYR A 84 11.34 -0.57 2.12
CA TYR A 84 10.25 -1.32 2.75
C TYR A 84 8.95 -0.53 2.69
N LEU A 85 7.84 -1.22 2.38
CA LEU A 85 6.52 -0.62 2.45
C LEU A 85 6.26 -0.11 3.86
N ASP A 86 5.82 1.14 3.94
CA ASP A 86 5.48 1.79 5.20
C ASP A 86 3.96 1.90 5.29
N VAL A 87 3.37 1.16 6.25
CA VAL A 87 1.91 1.06 6.36
C VAL A 87 1.27 2.40 6.69
N GLU A 88 1.97 3.28 7.40
CA GLU A 88 1.45 4.59 7.79
C GLU A 88 1.48 5.55 6.61
N GLU A 89 2.59 5.57 5.85
CA GLU A 89 2.67 6.33 4.60
C GLU A 89 1.61 5.88 3.59
N ILE A 90 1.40 4.56 3.46
CA ILE A 90 0.34 4.00 2.61
C ILE A 90 -1.03 4.44 3.10
N ALA A 91 -1.31 4.34 4.40
CA ALA A 91 -2.59 4.75 4.96
C ALA A 91 -2.87 6.23 4.70
N CYS A 92 -1.89 7.10 4.95
CA CYS A 92 -1.95 8.53 4.71
C CYS A 92 -2.20 8.84 3.23
N TRP A 93 -1.42 8.21 2.34
CA TRP A 93 -1.55 8.40 0.90
C TRP A 93 -2.93 8.00 0.37
N VAL A 94 -3.44 6.83 0.78
CA VAL A 94 -4.78 6.38 0.37
C VAL A 94 -5.89 7.28 0.94
N GLN A 95 -5.76 7.73 2.18
CA GLN A 95 -6.72 8.65 2.81
C GLN A 95 -6.84 9.96 2.01
N ASN A 96 -5.70 10.55 1.63
CA ASN A 96 -5.65 11.75 0.78
C ASN A 96 -6.23 11.45 -0.61
N LEU A 97 -5.87 10.33 -1.22
CA LEU A 97 -6.38 9.94 -2.53
C LEU A 97 -7.90 9.79 -2.54
N VAL A 98 -8.47 9.15 -1.51
CA VAL A 98 -9.93 8.98 -1.37
C VAL A 98 -10.61 10.34 -1.24
N GLN A 99 -10.05 11.25 -0.44
CA GLN A 99 -10.60 12.59 -0.28
C GLN A 99 -10.58 13.37 -1.61
N THR A 100 -9.45 13.36 -2.32
CA THR A 100 -9.35 14.02 -3.64
C THR A 100 -10.28 13.36 -4.67
N ALA A 101 -10.36 12.04 -4.71
CA ALA A 101 -11.23 11.33 -5.65
C ALA A 101 -12.73 11.62 -5.37
N TRP A 102 -13.10 11.80 -4.11
CA TRP A 102 -14.47 12.12 -3.71
C TRP A 102 -14.98 13.42 -4.33
N GLU A 103 -14.14 14.44 -4.41
CA GLU A 103 -14.47 15.74 -5.02
C GLU A 103 -14.82 15.62 -6.51
N HIS A 104 -14.39 14.54 -7.17
CA HIS A 104 -14.61 14.29 -8.59
C HIS A 104 -15.75 13.30 -8.86
N LEU A 105 -16.50 12.86 -7.85
CA LEU A 105 -17.61 11.90 -8.00
C LEU A 105 -18.96 12.63 -8.14
N PRO A 106 -19.52 12.76 -9.36
CA PRO A 106 -20.73 13.55 -9.61
C PRO A 106 -22.04 12.90 -9.12
N GLN A 107 -21.98 11.74 -8.46
CA GLN A 107 -23.18 10.92 -8.18
C GLN A 107 -23.60 10.90 -6.71
N TRP A 108 -22.85 11.62 -5.85
CA TRP A 108 -22.96 11.52 -4.40
C TRP A 108 -23.24 12.88 -3.72
N HIS A 109 -23.93 13.80 -4.41
CA HIS A 109 -24.19 15.16 -3.90
C HIS A 109 -24.88 15.20 -2.53
N ASP A 110 -25.77 14.25 -2.26
CA ASP A 110 -26.50 14.16 -0.97
C ASP A 110 -25.74 13.36 0.10
N TRP A 111 -24.52 12.93 -0.21
CA TRP A 111 -23.67 12.15 0.67
C TRP A 111 -22.42 12.95 1.04
N GLN A 112 -22.06 12.87 2.32
CA GLN A 112 -20.84 13.44 2.85
C GLN A 112 -19.86 12.32 3.20
N LEU A 113 -18.64 12.44 2.66
CA LEU A 113 -17.51 11.61 3.05
C LEU A 113 -16.75 12.26 4.21
N THR A 114 -16.51 11.49 5.26
CA THR A 114 -15.56 11.83 6.33
C THR A 114 -14.50 10.74 6.43
N VAL A 115 -13.25 11.08 6.16
CA VAL A 115 -12.12 10.17 6.39
C VAL A 115 -11.79 10.15 7.89
N LEU A 116 -11.70 8.95 8.47
CA LEU A 116 -11.43 8.76 9.89
C LEU A 116 -9.94 8.48 10.11
N PRO A 117 -9.33 9.00 11.18
CA PRO A 117 -7.91 8.81 11.46
C PRO A 117 -7.57 7.32 11.64
N SER A 118 -6.54 6.86 10.93
CA SER A 118 -5.97 5.53 11.05
C SER A 118 -4.54 5.52 10.50
N SER A 119 -3.64 4.81 11.17
CA SER A 119 -2.25 4.65 10.74
C SER A 119 -1.99 3.36 9.96
N ASN A 120 -2.99 2.51 9.76
CA ASN A 120 -2.80 1.18 9.17
C ASN A 120 -3.87 0.76 8.15
N SER A 121 -4.86 1.62 7.92
CA SER A 121 -5.96 1.40 7.00
C SER A 121 -6.51 2.74 6.54
N CYS A 122 -7.35 2.76 5.51
CA CYS A 122 -8.16 3.93 5.21
C CYS A 122 -9.59 3.65 5.69
N ARG A 123 -10.04 4.37 6.71
CA ARG A 123 -11.42 4.27 7.22
C ARG A 123 -12.20 5.50 6.80
N MET A 124 -13.43 5.29 6.37
CA MET A 124 -14.30 6.37 5.95
C MET A 124 -15.72 6.15 6.44
N LEU A 125 -16.37 7.25 6.78
CA LEU A 125 -17.78 7.35 7.10
C LEU A 125 -18.49 8.08 5.96
N LEU A 126 -19.53 7.46 5.44
CA LEU A 126 -20.43 8.03 4.46
C LEU A 126 -21.74 8.35 5.16
N SER A 127 -22.06 9.63 5.26
CA SER A 127 -23.32 10.13 5.81
C SER A 127 -24.23 10.54 4.66
N GLY A 128 -25.36 9.87 4.51
CA GLY A 128 -26.32 10.11 3.43
C GLY A 128 -27.63 10.73 3.92
N PRO A 129 -28.63 10.80 3.04
CA PRO A 129 -29.98 11.22 3.39
C PRO A 129 -30.59 10.36 4.51
N SER A 130 -31.57 10.92 5.23
CA SER A 130 -32.35 10.21 6.25
C SER A 130 -31.50 9.62 7.38
N ASP A 131 -30.44 10.33 7.79
CA ASP A 131 -29.49 9.93 8.83
C ASP A 131 -28.77 8.59 8.58
N MET A 132 -28.76 8.14 7.32
CA MET A 132 -28.10 6.89 6.95
C MET A 132 -26.58 7.03 7.07
N GLN A 133 -25.95 6.10 7.77
CA GLN A 133 -24.50 6.06 7.97
C GLN A 133 -23.93 4.72 7.53
N LEU A 134 -22.93 4.78 6.64
CA LEU A 134 -22.16 3.62 6.19
C LEU A 134 -20.69 3.83 6.54
N CYS A 135 -20.06 2.80 7.11
CA CYS A 135 -18.62 2.79 7.34
C CYS A 135 -17.96 1.90 6.29
N ALA A 136 -16.84 2.33 5.72
CA ALA A 136 -15.99 1.50 4.89
C ALA A 136 -14.55 1.54 5.39
N GLY A 137 -13.91 0.38 5.43
CA GLY A 137 -12.49 0.22 5.74
C GLY A 137 -11.77 -0.43 4.57
N LEU A 138 -10.77 0.27 4.05
CA LEU A 138 -9.82 -0.27 3.07
C LEU A 138 -8.63 -0.84 3.83
N LEU A 139 -8.44 -2.14 3.71
CA LEU A 139 -7.32 -2.88 4.28
C LEU A 139 -6.33 -3.19 3.16
N PHE A 140 -5.04 -2.95 3.41
CA PHE A 140 -4.00 -3.11 2.41
C PHE A 140 -3.48 -4.54 2.40
N ALA A 141 -3.41 -5.12 1.21
CA ALA A 141 -2.84 -6.44 0.98
C ALA A 141 -1.79 -6.35 -0.13
N VAL A 142 -0.83 -7.26 -0.10
CA VAL A 142 0.15 -7.44 -1.17
C VAL A 142 0.16 -8.89 -1.60
N GLU A 143 0.49 -9.12 -2.87
CA GLU A 143 0.84 -10.45 -3.34
C GLU A 143 2.36 -10.58 -3.34
N GLN A 144 2.87 -11.68 -2.79
CA GLN A 144 4.29 -11.97 -2.83
C GLN A 144 4.70 -12.31 -4.26
N GLY A 145 5.76 -11.67 -4.76
CA GLY A 145 6.33 -11.99 -6.06
C GLY A 145 6.99 -13.37 -6.06
N SER A 146 7.10 -13.98 -7.25
CA SER A 146 7.81 -15.26 -7.40
C SER A 146 9.31 -15.09 -7.13
N PRO A 147 9.97 -16.03 -6.42
CA PRO A 147 11.40 -15.99 -6.14
C PRO A 147 12.29 -16.26 -7.37
#